data_AF-A0A3D3AA81-F1
#
_entry.id   AF-A0A3D3AA81-F1
#
_cell.length_a   1.000
_cell.length_b   1.000
_cell.length_c   1.000
_cell.angle_alpha   90.00
_cell.angle_beta   90.00
_cell.angle_gamma   90.00
#
_symmetry.space_group_name_H-M   'P 1'
#
loop_
_entity.id
_entity.type
_entity.pdbx_description
1 polymer ?
#
loop_
_entity_poly.entity_id
_entity_poly.type
_entity_poly.pdbx_seq_one_letter_code
_entity_poly.pdbx_strand_id
1 'polypeptide(L)'
;TLLGANIRMVLDECTPFPATHEQAETSMQLSMRWAERSKKAFAEYDAGEGDALFGIVQGGVYEDLRHQSAEALQQIGFDGYAVGGLA
;
A
#
# COMPACT_ATOMS: atom_id res chain seq x y z
N THR A 1 -2.58 15.17 -13.73
CA THR A 1 -2.02 13.81 -13.99
C THR A 1 -2.61 13.22 -15.26
N LEU A 2 -1.97 12.21 -15.89
CA LEU A 2 -2.41 11.64 -17.19
C LEU A 2 -3.83 11.02 -17.16
N LEU A 3 -4.17 10.35 -16.06
CA LEU A 3 -5.45 9.64 -15.92
C LEU A 3 -6.52 10.44 -15.14
N GLY A 4 -6.15 11.56 -14.51
CA GLY A 4 -7.10 12.42 -13.79
C GLY A 4 -7.79 11.79 -12.58
N ALA A 5 -7.22 10.74 -11.97
CA ALA A 5 -7.83 10.08 -10.82
C ALA A 5 -7.74 10.93 -9.54
N ASN A 6 -8.88 11.16 -8.89
CA ASN A 6 -8.97 11.88 -7.62
C ASN A 6 -8.42 11.07 -6.45
N ILE A 7 -8.70 9.76 -6.40
CA ILE A 7 -8.12 8.84 -5.42
C ILE A 7 -7.17 7.91 -6.15
N ARG A 8 -5.91 7.94 -5.75
CA ARG A 8 -4.85 7.09 -6.30
C ARG A 8 -4.48 6.05 -5.26
N MET A 9 -4.14 4.86 -5.75
CA MET A 9 -3.64 3.76 -4.92
C MET A 9 -2.12 3.73 -5.02
N VAL A 10 -1.42 3.42 -3.92
CA VAL A 10 0.00 3.08 -4.00
C VAL A 10 0.21 1.84 -4.87
N LEU A 11 1.41 1.72 -5.45
CA LEU A 11 1.79 0.46 -6.08
C LEU A 11 2.06 -0.58 -4.99
N ASP A 12 1.51 -1.78 -5.15
CA ASP A 12 1.69 -2.90 -4.26
C ASP A 12 1.98 -4.20 -5.03
N GLU A 13 2.42 -5.21 -4.30
CA GLU A 13 2.51 -6.58 -4.80
C GLU A 13 1.38 -7.41 -4.17
N CYS A 14 0.51 -7.95 -5.02
CA CYS A 14 -0.50 -8.90 -4.55
C CYS A 14 0.16 -10.24 -4.25
N THR A 15 0.26 -10.58 -2.96
CA THR A 15 0.77 -11.88 -2.54
C THR A 15 -0.13 -12.99 -3.10
N PRO A 16 0.42 -13.99 -3.83
CA PRO A 16 -0.37 -15.09 -4.35
C PRO A 16 -1.04 -15.87 -3.20
N PHE A 17 -2.23 -16.42 -3.44
CA PHE A 17 -2.92 -17.28 -2.48
C PHE A 17 -3.09 -18.69 -3.05
N PRO A 18 -2.68 -19.76 -2.33
CA PRO A 18 -2.04 -19.74 -1.00
C PRO A 18 -0.55 -19.31 -1.05
N ALA A 19 -0.06 -18.70 0.02
CA ALA A 19 1.36 -18.37 0.24
C ALA A 19 1.81 -18.77 1.65
N THR A 20 3.07 -19.16 1.77
CA THR A 20 3.70 -19.36 3.09
C THR A 20 3.82 -18.01 3.81
N HIS A 21 4.02 -18.08 5.13
CA HIS A 21 4.24 -16.88 5.95
C HIS A 21 5.43 -16.06 5.43
N GLU A 22 6.55 -16.69 5.14
CA GLU A 22 7.76 -16.04 4.58
C GLU A 22 7.51 -15.38 3.21
N GLN A 23 6.73 -16.04 2.33
CA GLN A 23 6.35 -15.47 1.03
C GLN A 23 5.46 -14.23 1.20
N ALA A 24 4.49 -14.30 2.11
CA ALA A 24 3.62 -13.17 2.43
C ALA A 24 4.40 -12.02 3.08
N GLU A 25 5.35 -12.32 3.97
CA GLU A 25 6.20 -11.31 4.59
C GLU A 25 7.07 -10.60 3.55
N THR A 26 7.75 -11.35 2.68
CA THR A 26 8.60 -10.80 1.63
C THR A 26 7.81 -9.87 0.69
N SER A 27 6.63 -10.32 0.29
CA SER A 27 5.70 -9.58 -0.58
C SER A 27 5.16 -8.31 0.09
N MET A 28 4.76 -8.42 1.36
CA MET A 28 4.31 -7.29 2.19
C MET A 28 5.42 -6.24 2.34
N GLN A 29 6.65 -6.65 2.67
CA GLN A 29 7.79 -5.74 2.81
C GLN A 29 8.14 -5.03 1.50
N LEU A 30 8.00 -5.71 0.35
CA LEU A 30 8.15 -5.07 -0.95
C LEU A 30 7.08 -3.99 -1.18
N SER A 31 5.83 -4.31 -0.85
CA SER A 31 4.72 -3.37 -0.92
C SER A 31 4.95 -2.13 -0.05
N MET A 32 5.56 -2.27 1.15
CA MET A 32 5.88 -1.11 2.00
C MET A 32 6.93 -0.19 1.37
N ARG A 33 7.98 -0.77 0.77
CA ARG A 33 8.99 0.02 0.04
C ARG A 33 8.38 0.75 -1.16
N TRP A 34 7.41 0.14 -1.84
CA TRP A 34 6.68 0.79 -2.92
C TRP A 34 5.73 1.86 -2.42
N ALA A 35 5.05 1.65 -1.29
CA ALA A 35 4.19 2.64 -0.67
C ALA A 35 4.94 3.94 -0.33
N GLU A 36 6.15 3.86 0.24
CA GLU A 36 7.00 5.03 0.48
C GLU A 36 7.37 5.77 -0.81
N ARG A 37 7.74 5.01 -1.85
CA ARG A 37 8.10 5.58 -3.17
C ARG A 37 6.90 6.23 -3.83
N SER A 38 5.74 5.60 -3.75
CA SER A 38 4.47 6.15 -4.25
C SER A 38 4.10 7.44 -3.51
N LYS A 39 4.28 7.50 -2.19
CA LYS A 39 4.03 8.72 -1.40
C LYS A 39 4.93 9.88 -1.83
N LYS A 40 6.24 9.61 -1.99
CA LYS A 40 7.21 10.61 -2.48
C LYS A 40 6.84 11.11 -3.87
N ALA A 41 6.56 10.20 -4.80
CA ALA A 41 6.17 10.58 -6.16
C ALA A 41 4.85 11.37 -6.18
N PHE A 42 3.86 10.98 -5.37
CA PHE A 42 2.60 11.71 -5.27
C PHE A 42 2.78 13.15 -4.78
N ALA A 43 3.70 13.37 -3.84
CA ALA A 43 4.02 14.71 -3.34
C ALA A 43 4.81 15.55 -4.37
N GLU A 44 5.64 14.92 -5.21
CA GLU A 44 6.39 15.60 -6.27
C GLU A 44 5.51 15.98 -7.48
N TYR A 45 4.56 15.12 -7.86
CA TYR A 45 3.66 15.36 -8.98
C TYR A 45 2.37 16.03 -8.51
N ASP A 46 2.37 17.37 -8.54
CA ASP A 46 1.24 18.32 -8.35
C ASP A 46 -0.09 17.61 -8.03
N ALA A 47 -0.21 17.17 -6.78
CA ALA A 47 -1.44 16.61 -6.26
C ALA A 47 -2.45 17.74 -6.26
N GLY A 48 -3.44 17.66 -7.15
CA GLY A 48 -4.47 18.68 -7.26
C GLY A 48 -5.17 18.86 -5.91
N GLU A 49 -5.67 20.07 -5.66
CA GLU A 49 -6.50 20.31 -4.49
C GLU A 49 -7.68 19.32 -4.47
N GLY A 50 -7.76 18.51 -3.40
CA GLY A 50 -8.76 17.45 -3.25
C GLY A 50 -8.35 16.06 -3.74
N ASP A 51 -7.14 15.88 -4.26
CA ASP A 51 -6.61 14.55 -4.59
C ASP A 51 -6.14 13.81 -3.33
N ALA A 52 -6.31 12.49 -3.32
CA ALA A 52 -5.97 11.61 -2.21
C ALA A 52 -5.09 10.44 -2.65
N LEU A 53 -4.23 9.97 -1.76
CA LEU A 53 -3.43 8.76 -1.93
C LEU A 53 -3.74 7.75 -0.83
N PHE A 54 -4.10 6.54 -1.23
CA PHE A 54 -4.42 5.45 -0.31
C PHE A 54 -3.28 4.43 -0.23
N GLY A 55 -2.92 4.05 1.00
CA GLY A 55 -2.07 2.91 1.28
C GLY A 55 -2.85 1.60 1.20
N ILE A 56 -2.16 0.48 0.94
CA ILE A 56 -2.78 -0.85 0.84
C ILE A 56 -2.15 -1.78 1.86
N VAL A 57 -2.94 -2.21 2.85
CA VAL A 57 -2.54 -3.20 3.86
C VAL A 57 -2.42 -4.57 3.19
N GLN A 58 -1.22 -5.14 3.24
CA GLN A 58 -0.91 -6.50 2.77
C GLN A 58 -0.61 -7.44 3.97
N GLY A 59 -0.18 -8.67 3.71
CA GLY A 59 0.11 -9.67 4.75
C GLY A 59 -0.74 -10.95 4.67
N GLY A 60 -1.53 -11.10 3.60
CA GLY A 60 -2.33 -12.30 3.36
C GLY A 60 -3.32 -12.57 4.50
N VAL A 61 -3.32 -13.81 5.02
CA VAL A 61 -4.17 -14.25 6.14
C VAL A 61 -3.46 -14.20 7.50
N TYR A 62 -2.22 -13.70 7.55
CA TYR A 62 -1.39 -13.69 8.75
C TYR A 62 -1.58 -12.38 9.53
N GLU A 63 -2.12 -12.47 10.75
CA GLU A 63 -2.48 -11.33 11.59
C GLU A 63 -1.27 -10.45 11.94
N ASP A 64 -0.14 -11.07 12.27
CA ASP A 64 1.10 -10.38 12.60
C ASP A 64 1.62 -9.55 11.42
N LEU A 65 1.55 -10.09 10.20
CA LEU A 65 1.97 -9.38 8.99
C LEU A 65 1.00 -8.25 8.64
N ARG A 66 -0.31 -8.45 8.85
CA ARG A 66 -1.34 -7.41 8.68
C ARG A 66 -1.09 -6.25 9.64
N HIS A 67 -0.74 -6.55 10.90
CA HIS A 67 -0.45 -5.52 11.89
C HIS A 67 0.81 -4.73 11.54
N GLN A 68 1.91 -5.41 11.18
CA GLN A 68 3.13 -4.77 10.70
C GLN A 68 2.88 -3.88 9.47
N SER A 69 2.10 -4.35 8.51
CA SER A 69 1.74 -3.57 7.31
C SER A 69 0.93 -2.33 7.67
N ALA A 70 -0.06 -2.45 8.57
CA ALA A 70 -0.87 -1.31 9.01
C ALA A 70 -0.03 -0.26 9.76
N GLU A 71 0.84 -0.68 10.67
CA GLU A 71 1.75 0.22 11.40
C GLU A 71 2.70 0.95 10.45
N ALA A 72 3.32 0.23 9.50
CA ALA A 72 4.21 0.83 8.52
C ALA A 72 3.49 1.87 7.64
N LEU A 73 2.29 1.56 7.14
CA LEU A 73 1.51 2.50 6.34
C LEU A 73 1.05 3.72 7.15
N GLN A 74 0.72 3.55 8.44
CA GLN A 74 0.42 4.67 9.33
C GLN A 74 1.62 5.60 9.52
N GLN A 75 2.82 5.04 9.68
CA GLN A 75 4.05 5.82 9.81
C GLN A 75 4.37 6.63 8.54
N ILE A 76 4.07 6.08 7.36
CA ILE A 76 4.25 6.80 6.08
C ILE A 76 3.20 7.91 5.91
N GLY A 77 1.95 7.66 6.33
CA GLY A 77 0.85 8.61 6.29
C GLY A 77 0.12 8.67 4.95
N PHE A 78 -1.15 8.22 4.93
CA PHE A 78 -2.03 8.21 3.76
C PHE A 78 -3.38 8.82 4.09
N ASP A 79 -4.11 9.24 3.05
CA ASP A 79 -5.44 9.83 3.18
C ASP A 79 -6.52 8.76 3.42
N GLY A 80 -6.19 7.51 3.13
CA GLY A 80 -7.01 6.33 3.41
C GLY A 80 -6.20 5.05 3.34
N TYR A 81 -6.80 3.97 3.85
CA TYR A 81 -6.16 2.66 3.98
C TYR A 81 -7.09 1.59 3.43
N ALA A 82 -6.66 0.93 2.35
CA ALA A 82 -7.36 -0.21 1.77
C ALA A 82 -6.84 -1.52 2.36
N VAL A 83 -7.69 -2.56 2.34
CA VAL A 83 -7.32 -3.92 2.73
C VAL A 83 -7.15 -4.76 1.47
N GLY A 84 -5.90 -5.06 1.11
CA GLY A 84 -5.54 -5.80 -0.10
C GLY A 84 -5.52 -7.32 0.10
N GLY A 85 -5.55 -8.06 -1.01
CA GLY A 85 -5.31 -9.51 -1.05
C GLY A 85 -6.39 -10.39 -0.42
N LEU A 86 -7.67 -9.98 -0.50
CA LEU A 86 -8.80 -10.69 0.12
C LEU A 86 -9.91 -11.16 -0.84
N ALA A 87 -9.85 -10.82 -2.13
CA ALA A 87 -10.87 -11.15 -3.13
C ALA A 87 -10.24 -11.62 -4.44
#